data_AF-A0A0A8JFY0-F1
#
_entry.id   AF-A0A0A8JFY0-F1
#
_cell.length_a   1.000
_cell.length_b   1.000
_cell.length_c   1.000
_cell.angle_alpha   90.00
_cell.angle_beta   90.00
_cell.angle_gamma   90.00
#
_symmetry.space_group_name_H-M   'P 1'
#
loop_
_entity.id
_entity.type
_entity.pdbx_description
1 polymer ?
#
loop_
_entity_poly.entity_id
_entity_poly.type
_entity_poly.pdbx_seq_one_letter_code
_entity_poly.pdbx_strand_id
1 'polypeptide(L)'
;MEREWKSGIFKEAVSGEIWVGRTNLEGDGQADLKNHGGPEKAVFAYPVEHYSFFHQEYGLTAMQAGGMGENLSLLNMLERDVCIGDTYEIGGALIQVSQPRQPCWKPARRFKRKDLSLLIQNSGRTGWYFRVLQEGFIHSGQTLTLVNRPAPEWTIANCNHVMHVNKEDIEQAVALAACEWLPINWKNTLNKRVQLGNSGNPAKRLYGPNEE
;
A
#
# COMPACT_ATOMS: atom_id res chain seq x y z
N MET A 1 18.10 -9.59 -12.72
CA MET A 1 16.97 -8.76 -13.25
C MET A 1 16.22 -9.35 -14.46
N GLU A 2 16.85 -10.22 -15.27
CA GLU A 2 16.30 -10.68 -16.57
C GLU A 2 15.41 -11.94 -16.50
N ARG A 3 15.39 -12.66 -15.37
CA ARG A 3 14.52 -13.84 -15.18
C ARG A 3 13.03 -13.53 -15.37
N GLU A 4 12.29 -14.43 -16.01
CA GLU A 4 10.85 -14.31 -16.21
C GLU A 4 10.07 -14.28 -14.89
N TRP A 5 8.96 -13.53 -14.86
CA TRP A 5 8.10 -13.36 -13.70
C TRP A 5 6.65 -13.02 -14.12
N LYS A 6 5.69 -13.28 -13.23
CA LYS A 6 4.27 -12.94 -13.43
C LYS A 6 3.80 -11.95 -12.37
N SER A 7 3.02 -10.95 -12.78
CA SER A 7 2.50 -9.93 -11.87
C SER A 7 1.34 -9.15 -12.47
N GLY A 8 0.33 -8.83 -11.66
CA GLY A 8 -0.72 -7.87 -11.98
C GLY A 8 -0.34 -6.41 -11.67
N ILE A 9 0.97 -6.10 -11.63
CA ILE A 9 1.47 -4.74 -11.33
C ILE A 9 1.27 -3.79 -12.53
N PHE A 10 1.22 -4.32 -13.74
CA PHE A 10 0.91 -3.52 -14.93
C PHE A 10 -0.60 -3.28 -14.95
N LYS A 11 -0.98 -2.02 -14.83
CA LYS A 11 -2.37 -1.56 -14.84
C LYS A 11 -2.56 -0.62 -16.02
N GLU A 12 -3.75 -0.65 -16.59
CA GLU A 12 -4.21 0.30 -17.60
C GLU A 12 -5.31 1.15 -16.99
N ALA A 13 -5.38 2.42 -17.41
CA ALA A 13 -6.47 3.29 -16.99
C ALA A 13 -7.78 2.78 -17.60
N VAL A 14 -8.82 2.75 -16.79
CA VAL A 14 -10.15 2.29 -17.22
C VAL A 14 -11.09 3.48 -17.31
N SER A 15 -11.89 3.52 -18.37
CA SER A 15 -13.01 4.45 -18.54
C SER A 15 -14.32 3.76 -18.19
N GLY A 16 -15.27 4.52 -17.63
CA GLY A 16 -16.57 4.01 -17.20
C GLY A 16 -16.59 3.49 -15.76
N GLU A 17 -17.69 2.82 -15.42
CA GLU A 17 -17.92 2.26 -14.09
C GLU A 17 -17.23 0.91 -13.91
N ILE A 18 -16.71 0.67 -12.70
CA ILE A 18 -16.09 -0.59 -12.29
C ILE A 18 -16.71 -1.02 -10.97
N TRP A 19 -17.06 -2.30 -10.87
CA TRP A 19 -17.51 -2.88 -9.61
C TRP A 19 -16.35 -3.06 -8.63
N VAL A 20 -16.48 -2.50 -7.42
CA VAL A 20 -15.55 -2.69 -6.31
C VAL A 20 -16.10 -3.79 -5.40
N GLY A 21 -15.55 -4.99 -5.52
CA GLY A 21 -15.92 -6.15 -4.70
C GLY A 21 -15.09 -6.27 -3.43
N ARG A 22 -15.50 -7.14 -2.49
CA ARG A 22 -14.85 -7.35 -1.18
C ARG A 22 -13.36 -7.63 -1.26
N THR A 23 -12.88 -8.23 -2.34
CA THR A 23 -11.49 -8.70 -2.45
C THR A 23 -10.74 -8.08 -3.61
N ASN A 24 -11.43 -7.45 -4.57
CA ASN A 24 -10.79 -6.88 -5.76
C ASN A 24 -11.75 -5.97 -6.55
N LEU A 25 -11.20 -5.21 -7.49
CA LEU A 25 -11.98 -4.56 -8.55
C LEU A 25 -12.28 -5.56 -9.68
N GLU A 26 -13.45 -5.42 -10.30
CA GLU A 26 -13.79 -6.18 -11.50
C GLU A 26 -12.78 -5.93 -12.62
N GLY A 27 -12.38 -7.00 -13.31
CA GLY A 27 -11.33 -6.97 -14.34
C GLY A 27 -9.91 -6.92 -13.79
N ASP A 28 -9.71 -6.74 -12.47
CA ASP A 28 -8.36 -6.72 -11.90
C ASP A 28 -7.80 -8.12 -11.60
N GLY A 29 -6.51 -8.31 -11.84
CA GLY A 29 -5.79 -9.56 -11.59
C GLY A 29 -4.92 -9.50 -10.33
N GLN A 30 -5.23 -10.33 -9.33
CA GLN A 30 -4.34 -10.57 -8.18
C GLN A 30 -3.53 -11.85 -8.39
N ALA A 31 -2.33 -11.73 -8.96
CA ALA A 31 -1.46 -12.88 -9.24
C ALA A 31 -0.91 -13.59 -7.98
N ASP A 32 -0.98 -12.94 -6.80
CA ASP A 32 -0.49 -13.49 -5.53
C ASP A 32 -1.47 -13.14 -4.40
N LEU A 33 -2.47 -14.00 -4.19
CA LEU A 33 -3.48 -13.82 -3.15
C LEU A 33 -2.91 -13.96 -1.73
N LYS A 34 -1.77 -14.64 -1.55
CA LYS A 34 -1.15 -14.81 -0.22
C LYS A 34 -0.53 -13.50 0.28
N ASN A 35 0.13 -12.75 -0.59
CA ASN A 35 0.88 -11.55 -0.18
C ASN A 35 0.26 -10.23 -0.67
N HIS A 36 -0.49 -10.25 -1.76
CA HIS A 36 -0.92 -9.05 -2.50
C HIS A 36 -2.43 -9.02 -2.80
N GLY A 37 -3.22 -9.74 -2.00
CA GLY A 37 -4.66 -9.81 -2.18
C GLY A 37 -5.41 -10.09 -0.89
N GLY A 38 -6.70 -10.39 -1.05
CA GLY A 38 -7.63 -10.63 0.05
C GLY A 38 -8.36 -9.36 0.52
N PRO A 39 -9.32 -9.52 1.45
CA PRO A 39 -10.24 -8.44 1.82
C PRO A 39 -9.54 -7.23 2.45
N GLU A 40 -8.39 -7.45 3.10
CA GLU A 40 -7.57 -6.38 3.70
C GLU A 40 -6.73 -5.61 2.68
N LYS A 41 -6.68 -6.06 1.42
CA LYS A 41 -5.87 -5.49 0.34
C LYS A 41 -6.66 -5.40 -0.96
N ALA A 42 -7.96 -5.18 -0.85
CA ALA A 42 -8.87 -5.21 -1.98
C ALA A 42 -8.59 -4.09 -3.00
N VAL A 43 -8.22 -2.90 -2.51
CA VAL A 43 -7.93 -1.74 -3.35
C VAL A 43 -6.59 -1.14 -2.94
N PHE A 44 -5.62 -1.08 -3.85
CA PHE A 44 -4.36 -0.36 -3.62
C PHE A 44 -4.51 1.09 -4.07
N ALA A 45 -4.15 2.04 -3.21
CA ALA A 45 -4.13 3.45 -3.52
C ALA A 45 -2.72 4.04 -3.42
N TYR A 46 -2.43 4.97 -4.33
CA TYR A 46 -1.13 5.64 -4.38
C TYR A 46 -1.27 7.12 -4.75
N PRO A 47 -0.61 8.03 -4.01
CA PRO A 47 -0.63 9.45 -4.34
C PRO A 47 0.14 9.77 -5.62
N VAL A 48 -0.48 10.52 -6.54
CA VAL A 48 0.14 10.88 -7.83
C VAL A 48 1.31 11.85 -7.67
N GLU A 49 1.31 12.64 -6.60
CA GLU A 49 2.35 13.62 -6.28
C GLU A 49 3.72 12.96 -6.13
N HIS A 50 3.76 11.71 -5.67
CA HIS A 50 5.00 10.98 -5.46
C HIS A 50 5.73 10.67 -6.77
N TYR A 51 5.03 10.59 -7.90
CA TYR A 51 5.69 10.34 -9.19
C TYR A 51 6.69 11.45 -9.53
N SER A 52 6.34 12.71 -9.25
CA SER A 52 7.25 13.84 -9.46
C SER A 52 8.56 13.68 -8.67
N PHE A 53 8.49 13.19 -7.43
CA PHE A 53 9.66 12.92 -6.59
C PHE A 53 10.56 11.84 -7.21
N PHE A 54 10.00 10.71 -7.67
CA PHE A 54 10.80 9.66 -8.31
C PHE A 54 11.38 10.09 -9.67
N HIS A 55 10.72 11.01 -10.38
CA HIS A 55 11.29 11.60 -11.60
C HIS A 55 12.51 12.44 -11.28
N GLN A 56 12.39 13.36 -10.32
CA GLN A 56 13.41 14.34 -9.99
C GLN A 56 14.62 13.72 -9.29
N GLU A 57 14.40 12.92 -8.24
CA GLU A 57 15.48 12.37 -7.42
C GLU A 57 16.20 11.20 -8.09
N TYR A 58 15.49 10.46 -8.94
CA TYR A 58 15.90 9.12 -9.36
C TYR A 58 15.85 8.90 -10.87
N GLY A 59 15.44 9.89 -11.66
CA GLY A 59 15.38 9.81 -13.12
C GLY A 59 14.34 8.82 -13.65
N LEU A 60 13.36 8.41 -12.83
CA LEU A 60 12.38 7.36 -13.18
C LEU A 60 11.18 7.92 -13.94
N THR A 61 11.43 8.68 -15.02
CA THR A 61 10.40 9.42 -15.80
C THR A 61 9.31 8.54 -16.42
N ALA A 62 9.56 7.24 -16.58
CA ALA A 62 8.58 6.26 -17.03
C ALA A 62 7.50 5.92 -15.97
N MET A 63 7.66 6.35 -14.72
CA MET A 63 6.64 6.17 -13.68
C MET A 63 5.48 7.12 -13.90
N GLN A 64 4.28 6.59 -14.05
CA GLN A 64 3.04 7.37 -14.18
C GLN A 64 1.95 6.72 -13.33
N ALA A 65 0.76 7.31 -13.27
CA ALA A 65 -0.41 6.67 -12.66
C ALA A 65 -0.60 5.22 -13.15
N GLY A 66 -0.86 4.30 -12.23
CA GLY A 66 -0.82 2.84 -12.44
C GLY A 66 0.60 2.23 -12.38
N GLY A 67 1.63 3.06 -12.25
CA GLY A 67 3.05 2.68 -12.24
C GLY A 67 3.44 1.83 -11.04
N MET A 68 2.85 2.10 -9.89
CA MET A 68 3.10 1.36 -8.65
C MET A 68 2.24 0.08 -8.56
N GLY A 69 1.31 -0.09 -9.50
CA GLY A 69 0.32 -1.16 -9.54
C GLY A 69 -0.94 -0.82 -8.75
N GLU A 70 -1.16 0.46 -8.46
CA GLU A 70 -2.34 0.95 -7.76
C GLU A 70 -3.61 0.83 -8.60
N ASN A 71 -4.72 0.60 -7.91
CA ASN A 71 -6.05 0.67 -8.46
C ASN A 71 -6.56 2.12 -8.47
N LEU A 72 -6.27 2.87 -7.40
CA LEU A 72 -6.65 4.27 -7.26
C LEU A 72 -5.42 5.17 -7.22
N SER A 73 -5.29 6.00 -8.25
CA SER A 73 -4.33 7.11 -8.28
C SER A 73 -5.01 8.33 -7.66
N LEU A 74 -4.55 8.74 -6.47
CA LEU A 74 -5.19 9.77 -5.66
C LEU A 74 -4.44 11.09 -5.74
N LEU A 75 -5.18 12.19 -5.64
CA LEU A 75 -4.67 13.56 -5.61
C LEU A 75 -5.02 14.21 -4.27
N ASN A 76 -4.11 15.02 -3.73
CA ASN A 76 -4.23 15.76 -2.47
C ASN A 76 -4.41 14.87 -1.23
N MET A 77 -3.93 13.63 -1.29
CA MET A 77 -3.98 12.68 -0.18
C MET A 77 -2.60 12.05 -0.03
N LEU A 78 -1.88 12.37 1.04
CA LEU A 78 -0.56 11.79 1.33
C LEU A 78 -0.60 10.93 2.58
N GLU A 79 0.46 10.14 2.81
CA GLU A 79 0.53 9.20 3.93
C GLU A 79 0.41 9.86 5.31
N ARG A 80 0.69 11.16 5.40
CA ARG A 80 0.54 11.95 6.64
C ARG A 80 -0.90 12.41 6.91
N ASP A 81 -1.75 12.42 5.89
CA ASP A 81 -3.11 12.98 5.93
C ASP A 81 -4.19 11.87 6.08
N VAL A 82 -3.78 10.61 5.86
CA VAL A 82 -4.64 9.43 5.83
C VAL A 82 -4.31 8.51 7.01
N CYS A 83 -5.33 8.05 7.73
CA CYS A 83 -5.18 7.23 8.94
C CYS A 83 -5.73 5.82 8.75
N ILE A 84 -5.19 4.86 9.51
CA ILE A 84 -5.75 3.52 9.63
C ILE A 84 -7.20 3.60 10.12
N GLY A 85 -8.09 2.85 9.48
CA GLY A 85 -9.52 2.88 9.81
C GLY A 85 -10.29 4.07 9.23
N ASP A 86 -9.62 5.05 8.59
CA ASP A 86 -10.34 6.09 7.85
C ASP A 86 -11.30 5.44 6.85
N THR A 87 -12.56 5.83 6.89
CA THR A 87 -13.60 5.29 6.04
C THR A 87 -14.07 6.36 5.07
N TYR A 88 -14.11 6.02 3.79
CA TYR A 88 -14.45 6.92 2.71
C TYR A 88 -15.60 6.37 1.88
N GLU A 89 -16.51 7.27 1.51
CA GLU A 89 -17.48 7.05 0.44
C GLU A 89 -16.87 7.41 -0.91
N ILE A 90 -17.11 6.58 -1.91
CA ILE A 90 -16.77 6.84 -3.33
C ILE A 90 -17.80 6.14 -4.21
N GLY A 91 -18.54 6.90 -5.01
CA GLY A 91 -19.63 6.36 -5.83
C GLY A 91 -20.64 5.59 -4.97
N GLY A 92 -20.90 4.32 -5.33
CA GLY A 92 -21.76 3.41 -4.57
C GLY A 92 -21.04 2.59 -3.48
N ALA A 93 -19.72 2.77 -3.31
CA ALA A 93 -18.90 1.95 -2.43
C ALA A 93 -18.50 2.68 -1.14
N LEU A 94 -18.31 1.91 -0.07
CA LEU A 94 -17.72 2.36 1.19
C LEU A 94 -16.43 1.58 1.41
N ILE A 95 -15.30 2.28 1.49
CA ILE A 95 -13.97 1.68 1.62
C ILE A 95 -13.26 2.20 2.87
N GLN A 96 -12.45 1.37 3.51
CA GLN A 96 -11.77 1.70 4.75
C GLN A 96 -10.28 1.40 4.68
N VAL A 97 -9.45 2.35 5.10
CA VAL A 97 -7.99 2.20 5.11
C VAL A 97 -7.60 1.06 6.04
N SER A 98 -6.88 0.08 5.50
CA SER A 98 -6.51 -1.13 6.23
C SER A 98 -5.08 -1.09 6.72
N GLN A 99 -4.13 -0.87 5.82
CA GLN A 99 -2.71 -0.94 6.12
C GLN A 99 -1.87 -0.17 5.10
N PRO A 100 -0.67 0.30 5.49
CA PRO A 100 0.32 0.75 4.52
C PRO A 100 0.68 -0.38 3.55
N ARG A 101 1.00 0.00 2.31
CA ARG A 101 1.53 -0.94 1.33
C ARG A 101 2.98 -1.24 1.68
N GLN A 102 3.29 -2.50 1.94
CA GLN A 102 4.69 -2.89 2.14
C GLN A 102 5.40 -2.97 0.79
N PRO A 103 6.53 -2.25 0.59
CA PRO A 103 7.29 -2.32 -0.66
C PRO A 103 7.75 -3.75 -0.94
N CYS A 104 7.70 -4.18 -2.19
CA CYS A 104 8.17 -5.50 -2.62
C CYS A 104 9.08 -5.37 -3.84
N TRP A 105 9.75 -6.44 -4.26
CA TRP A 105 10.72 -6.44 -5.38
C TRP A 105 10.10 -6.17 -6.76
N LYS A 106 8.77 -6.25 -6.92
CA LYS A 106 8.07 -6.15 -8.21
C LYS A 106 8.21 -4.76 -8.87
N PRO A 107 7.99 -3.63 -8.17
CA PRO A 107 8.33 -2.30 -8.69
C PRO A 107 9.78 -2.18 -9.17
N ALA A 108 10.74 -2.66 -8.39
CA ALA A 108 12.15 -2.64 -8.77
C ALA A 108 12.38 -3.32 -10.13
N ARG A 109 11.70 -4.44 -10.36
CA ARG A 109 11.76 -5.14 -11.64
C ARG A 109 11.07 -4.41 -12.79
N ARG A 110 9.87 -3.88 -12.56
CA ARG A 110 9.13 -3.09 -13.56
C ARG A 110 9.96 -1.91 -14.08
N PHE A 111 10.61 -1.18 -13.19
CA PHE A 111 11.38 0.02 -13.52
C PHE A 111 12.87 -0.22 -13.68
N LYS A 112 13.30 -1.49 -13.75
CA LYS A 112 14.70 -1.91 -13.92
C LYS A 112 15.68 -1.21 -12.95
N ARG A 113 15.24 -0.99 -11.70
CA ARG A 113 16.01 -0.31 -10.65
C ARG A 113 16.03 -1.15 -9.38
N LYS A 114 17.16 -1.84 -9.12
CA LYS A 114 17.29 -2.88 -8.08
C LYS A 114 17.02 -2.37 -6.66
N ASP A 115 17.39 -1.14 -6.35
CA ASP A 115 17.22 -0.51 -5.04
C ASP A 115 15.86 0.17 -4.84
N LEU A 116 15.00 0.24 -5.86
CA LEU A 116 13.77 1.03 -5.82
C LEU A 116 12.85 0.65 -4.64
N SER A 117 12.71 -0.64 -4.33
CA SER A 117 11.88 -1.11 -3.22
C SER A 117 12.38 -0.60 -1.87
N LEU A 118 13.70 -0.47 -1.71
CA LEU A 118 14.31 0.13 -0.53
C LEU A 118 14.10 1.65 -0.51
N LEU A 119 14.24 2.33 -1.65
CA LEU A 119 13.99 3.77 -1.76
C LEU A 119 12.53 4.14 -1.40
N ILE A 120 11.57 3.35 -1.88
CA ILE A 120 10.15 3.51 -1.52
C ILE A 120 9.98 3.34 0.01
N GLN A 121 10.59 2.32 0.60
CA GLN A 121 10.50 2.07 2.04
C GLN A 121 11.10 3.21 2.86
N ASN A 122 12.31 3.67 2.50
CA ASN A 122 13.04 4.68 3.24
C ASN A 122 12.41 6.06 3.10
N SER A 123 11.83 6.35 1.94
CA SER A 123 11.15 7.62 1.68
C SER A 123 9.75 7.72 2.30
N GLY A 124 9.18 6.59 2.76
CA GLY A 124 7.82 6.52 3.32
C GLY A 124 6.70 6.68 2.29
N ARG A 125 7.02 6.84 1.00
CA ARG A 125 6.08 7.05 -0.11
C ARG A 125 5.51 5.73 -0.60
N THR A 126 4.78 5.05 0.27
CA THR A 126 4.37 3.66 0.04
C THR A 126 3.01 3.54 -0.63
N GLY A 127 2.12 4.51 -0.45
CA GLY A 127 0.68 4.31 -0.57
C GLY A 127 0.12 3.35 0.49
N TRP A 128 -1.14 2.98 0.34
CA TRP A 128 -1.89 2.17 1.31
C TRP A 128 -2.98 1.34 0.64
N TYR A 129 -3.51 0.37 1.39
CA TYR A 129 -4.63 -0.43 0.95
C TYR A 129 -5.92 0.02 1.63
N PHE A 130 -7.03 -0.22 0.92
CA PHE A 130 -8.36 -0.24 1.48
C PHE A 130 -8.91 -1.67 1.52
N ARG A 131 -9.68 -1.94 2.57
CA ARG A 131 -10.71 -2.98 2.59
C ARG A 131 -12.05 -2.38 2.15
N VAL A 132 -12.93 -3.21 1.61
CA VAL A 132 -14.25 -2.77 1.14
C VAL A 132 -15.29 -3.11 2.19
N LEU A 133 -15.99 -2.10 2.73
CA LEU A 133 -17.06 -2.22 3.72
C LEU A 133 -18.45 -2.30 3.09
N GLN A 134 -18.63 -1.68 1.92
CA GLN A 134 -19.80 -1.83 1.06
C GLN A 134 -19.32 -1.91 -0.38
N GLU A 135 -19.73 -2.96 -1.08
CA GLU A 135 -19.47 -3.12 -2.50
C GLU A 135 -20.33 -2.14 -3.31
N GLY A 136 -19.83 -1.70 -4.46
CA GLY A 136 -20.56 -0.80 -5.32
C GLY A 136 -19.76 -0.38 -6.54
N PHE A 137 -20.44 0.32 -7.45
CA PHE A 137 -19.81 0.88 -8.64
C PHE A 137 -19.08 2.18 -8.30
N ILE A 138 -17.88 2.32 -8.87
CA ILE A 138 -17.10 3.56 -8.87
C ILE A 138 -16.69 3.91 -10.30
N HIS A 139 -16.34 5.16 -10.56
CA HIS A 139 -15.74 5.57 -11.82
C HIS A 139 -14.64 6.62 -11.61
N SER A 140 -13.79 6.80 -12.62
CA SER A 140 -12.74 7.82 -12.60
C SER A 140 -13.33 9.24 -12.43
N GLY A 141 -12.59 10.11 -11.73
CA GLY A 141 -13.00 11.49 -11.44
C GLY A 141 -13.86 11.68 -10.20
N GLN A 142 -14.25 10.60 -9.51
CA GLN A 142 -14.98 10.70 -8.24
C GLN A 142 -14.08 11.17 -7.09
N THR A 143 -14.69 11.85 -6.12
CA THR A 143 -14.03 12.28 -4.89
C THR A 143 -14.24 11.24 -3.80
N LEU A 144 -13.20 11.01 -2.99
CA LEU A 144 -13.28 10.26 -1.74
C LEU A 144 -13.76 11.19 -0.63
N THR A 145 -14.93 10.92 -0.06
CA THR A 145 -15.47 11.71 1.07
C THR A 145 -15.20 10.98 2.37
N LEU A 146 -14.39 11.57 3.26
CA LEU A 146 -14.12 10.99 4.58
C LEU A 146 -15.39 11.04 5.44
N VAL A 147 -15.84 9.89 5.93
CA VAL A 147 -17.04 9.77 6.78
C VAL A 147 -16.73 9.32 8.21
N ASN A 148 -15.58 8.70 8.45
CA ASN A 148 -15.17 8.28 9.79
C ASN A 148 -13.64 8.22 9.92
N ARG A 149 -13.10 8.59 11.09
CA ARG A 149 -11.66 8.55 11.44
C ARG A 149 -11.49 8.02 12.87
N PRO A 150 -11.46 6.70 13.08
CA PRO A 150 -11.45 6.13 14.41
C PRO A 150 -10.06 6.09 15.08
N ALA A 151 -8.97 6.22 14.32
CA ALA A 151 -7.60 6.14 14.82
C ALA A 151 -6.71 7.28 14.26
N PRO A 152 -7.01 8.55 14.60
CA PRO A 152 -6.34 9.73 14.04
C PRO A 152 -4.82 9.79 14.32
N GLU A 153 -4.34 9.10 15.34
CA GLU A 153 -2.92 9.00 15.70
C GLU A 153 -2.13 8.09 14.75
N TRP A 154 -2.81 7.14 14.09
CA TRP A 154 -2.20 6.15 13.21
C TRP A 154 -2.31 6.57 11.75
N THR A 155 -1.63 7.67 11.39
CA THR A 155 -1.41 8.02 9.98
C THR A 155 -0.61 6.92 9.28
N ILE A 156 -0.77 6.76 7.96
CA ILE A 156 0.03 5.82 7.17
C ILE A 156 1.53 6.09 7.35
N ALA A 157 1.92 7.37 7.44
CA ALA A 157 3.29 7.80 7.71
C ALA A 157 3.79 7.30 9.08
N ASN A 158 2.99 7.46 10.14
CA ASN A 158 3.34 6.97 11.48
C ASN A 158 3.46 5.44 11.50
N CYS A 159 2.53 4.72 10.86
CA CYS A 159 2.59 3.27 10.74
C CYS A 159 3.84 2.80 9.99
N ASN A 160 4.21 3.48 8.89
CA ASN A 160 5.46 3.22 8.18
C ASN A 160 6.69 3.46 9.06
N HIS A 161 6.69 4.53 9.84
CA HIS A 161 7.78 4.86 10.74
C HIS A 161 8.00 3.78 11.80
N VAL A 162 6.93 3.35 12.49
CA VAL A 162 6.99 2.24 13.46
C VAL A 162 7.45 0.95 12.79
N MET A 163 6.92 0.63 11.60
CA MET A 163 7.24 -0.63 10.93
C MET A 163 8.68 -0.68 10.40
N HIS A 164 9.21 0.41 9.86
CA HIS A 164 10.44 0.39 9.05
C HIS A 164 11.60 1.21 9.60
N VAL A 165 11.35 2.25 10.40
CA VAL A 165 12.36 3.19 10.88
C VAL A 165 12.64 2.98 12.36
N ASN A 166 11.66 3.24 13.23
CA ASN A 166 11.82 3.18 14.68
C ASN A 166 11.52 1.78 15.22
N LYS A 167 12.35 0.81 14.82
CA LYS A 167 12.14 -0.61 15.14
C LYS A 167 12.42 -0.98 16.59
N GLU A 168 13.16 -0.14 17.29
CA GLU A 168 13.58 -0.37 18.68
C GLU A 168 12.57 0.19 19.68
N ASP A 169 11.65 1.05 19.22
CA ASP A 169 10.55 1.56 20.02
C ASP A 169 9.44 0.52 20.18
N ILE A 170 9.60 -0.27 21.23
CA ILE A 170 8.68 -1.36 21.58
C ILE A 170 7.32 -0.82 22.01
N GLU A 171 7.28 0.36 22.65
CA GLU A 171 6.03 0.98 23.11
C GLU A 171 5.14 1.32 21.91
N GLN A 172 5.69 1.99 20.90
CA GLN A 172 4.97 2.28 19.66
C GLN A 172 4.59 1.01 18.90
N ALA A 173 5.42 -0.04 18.93
CA ALA A 173 5.08 -1.31 18.32
C ALA A 173 3.89 -2.00 19.01
N VAL A 174 3.82 -1.96 20.34
CA VAL A 174 2.69 -2.47 21.12
C VAL A 174 1.43 -1.65 20.84
N ALA A 175 1.52 -0.32 20.89
CA ALA A 175 0.40 0.57 20.65
C ALA A 175 -0.20 0.37 19.25
N LEU A 176 0.64 0.28 18.22
CA LEU A 176 0.18 0.01 16.85
C LEU A 176 -0.41 -1.41 16.71
N ALA A 177 0.17 -2.41 17.37
CA ALA A 177 -0.37 -3.78 17.35
C ALA A 177 -1.75 -3.88 18.02
N ALA A 178 -2.05 -2.99 18.97
CA ALA A 178 -3.34 -2.90 19.64
C ALA A 178 -4.42 -2.20 18.80
N CYS A 179 -4.06 -1.47 17.73
CA CYS A 179 -5.01 -0.78 16.87
C CYS A 179 -6.03 -1.76 16.25
N GLU A 180 -7.31 -1.61 16.60
CA GLU A 180 -8.39 -2.52 16.20
C GLU A 180 -8.44 -2.70 14.69
N TRP A 181 -8.37 -1.60 13.94
CA TRP A 181 -8.52 -1.49 12.50
C TRP A 181 -7.32 -2.01 11.70
N LEU A 182 -6.24 -2.43 12.35
CA LEU A 182 -5.05 -2.96 11.68
C LEU A 182 -5.19 -4.48 11.40
N PRO A 183 -4.82 -4.96 10.20
CA PRO A 183 -4.89 -6.37 9.84
C PRO A 183 -4.02 -7.28 10.71
N ILE A 184 -4.45 -8.53 10.87
CA ILE A 184 -3.78 -9.52 11.72
C ILE A 184 -2.33 -9.79 11.33
N ASN A 185 -1.98 -9.70 10.03
CA ASN A 185 -0.61 -9.92 9.57
C ASN A 185 0.37 -8.84 10.08
N TRP A 186 -0.07 -7.59 10.15
CA TRP A 186 0.67 -6.47 10.73
C TRP A 186 0.80 -6.65 12.24
N LYS A 187 -0.31 -6.95 12.92
CA LYS A 187 -0.32 -7.25 14.37
C LYS A 187 0.65 -8.37 14.71
N ASN A 188 0.63 -9.47 13.98
CA ASN A 188 1.55 -10.59 14.16
C ASN A 188 3.02 -10.19 13.97
N THR A 189 3.30 -9.34 12.97
CA THR A 189 4.67 -8.85 12.72
C THR A 189 5.17 -7.99 13.88
N LEU A 190 4.33 -7.08 14.37
CA LEU A 190 4.66 -6.21 15.50
C LEU A 190 4.79 -7.00 16.81
N ASN A 191 3.83 -7.88 17.11
CA ASN A 191 3.88 -8.74 18.30
C ASN A 191 5.11 -9.64 18.33
N LYS A 192 5.48 -10.22 17.18
CA LYS A 192 6.70 -11.02 17.08
C LYS A 192 7.96 -10.19 17.35
N ARG A 193 7.98 -8.94 16.89
CA ARG A 193 9.08 -8.01 17.19
C ARG A 193 9.16 -7.70 18.68
N VAL A 194 8.03 -7.40 19.31
CA VAL A 194 7.93 -7.16 20.76
C VAL A 194 8.46 -8.35 21.57
N GLN A 195 8.13 -9.58 21.15
CA GLN A 195 8.58 -10.81 21.82
C GLN A 195 10.06 -11.11 21.63
N LEU A 196 10.60 -10.89 20.42
CA LEU A 196 11.96 -11.29 20.06
C LEU A 196 13.01 -10.18 20.25
N GLY A 197 12.59 -8.94 20.49
CA GLY A 197 13.48 -7.77 20.56
C GLY A 197 14.17 -7.45 19.23
N ASN A 198 13.74 -8.04 18.11
CA ASN A 198 14.32 -7.79 16.79
C ASN A 198 13.26 -7.79 15.68
N SER A 199 13.61 -7.12 14.58
CA SER A 199 12.83 -7.15 13.35
C SER A 199 13.38 -8.20 12.39
N GLY A 200 12.50 -9.02 11.80
CA GLY A 200 12.91 -9.99 10.78
C GLY A 200 13.61 -9.36 9.57
N ASN A 201 14.42 -10.15 8.87
CA ASN A 201 15.18 -9.70 7.70
C ASN A 201 14.25 -9.36 6.51
N PRO A 202 14.23 -8.11 6.00
CA PRO A 202 13.37 -7.71 4.88
C PRO A 202 13.91 -8.09 3.49
N ALA A 203 15.13 -8.62 3.37
CA ALA A 203 15.82 -8.84 2.09
C ALA A 203 14.97 -9.64 1.08
N LYS A 204 14.37 -10.76 1.50
CA LYS A 204 13.52 -11.58 0.63
C LYS A 204 12.31 -10.80 0.06
N ARG A 205 11.74 -9.85 0.82
CA ARG A 205 10.63 -9.02 0.36
C ARG A 205 11.10 -7.93 -0.60
N LEU A 206 12.20 -7.26 -0.25
CA LEU A 206 12.72 -6.09 -0.98
C LEU A 206 13.42 -6.47 -2.27
N TYR A 207 14.26 -7.48 -2.25
CA TYR A 207 15.06 -7.90 -3.39
C TYR A 207 14.49 -9.16 -4.04
N GLY A 208 14.03 -10.13 -3.23
CA GLY A 208 13.47 -11.39 -3.75
C GLY A 208 14.36 -12.01 -4.84
N PRO A 209 13.82 -12.38 -6.01
CA PRO A 209 14.59 -12.96 -7.11
C PRO A 209 15.41 -11.93 -7.92
N ASN A 210 15.59 -10.71 -7.41
CA ASN A 210 16.42 -9.68 -8.05
C ASN A 210 17.85 -9.64 -7.48
N GLU A 211 18.16 -10.42 -6.44
CA GLU A 211 19.54 -10.53 -5.93
C GLU A 211 20.46 -11.19 -6.96
N GLU A 212 19.91 -12.11 -7.75
CA GLU A 212 20.51 -12.82 -8.89
C GLU A 212 20.41 -12.05 -10.24
#